data_AF-A0A6C0AN56-F1
#
_entry.id   AF-A0A6C0AN56-F1
#
_cell.length_a   1.000
_cell.length_b   1.000
_cell.length_c   1.000
_cell.angle_alpha   90.00
_cell.angle_beta   90.00
_cell.angle_gamma   90.00
#
_symmetry.space_group_name_H-M   'P 1'
#
loop_
_entity.id
_entity.type
_entity.pdbx_description
1 polymer ?
#
loop_
_entity_poly.entity_id
_entity_poly.type
_entity_poly.pdbx_seq_one_letter_code
_entity_poly.pdbx_strand_id
1 'polypeptide(L)'
;MSGSLPFNEQKGCPPGFHKRNSYTSKLGHRVPPRCVKAQTVYAESRKNYTKRMQHRQDARLKTLGKSPSKSLHCPPGKVSRKGYVRRFGTSVMKRGYTVKKHSGKEYHIKPDKKSVYVKPSCVKDRGDPKVKAPAPDKVVGYLRKGELKKHGYVYEKHREERHAALKKAIQEFGPLGVFHKLDIIAKLSKYRVPKAARVFKEDRDWVRSHYELKM
;
A
#
# COMPACT_ATOMS: atom_id res chain seq x y z
N MET A 1 -5.33 13.91 -30.56
CA MET A 1 -6.56 14.14 -29.76
C MET A 1 -6.17 14.68 -28.39
N SER A 2 -6.74 15.82 -28.02
CA SER A 2 -6.30 16.69 -26.92
C SER A 2 -6.47 16.02 -25.54
N GLY A 3 -5.40 15.45 -24.99
CA GLY A 3 -5.41 14.73 -23.71
C GLY A 3 -5.66 15.59 -22.46
N SER A 4 -6.05 16.86 -22.62
CA SER A 4 -6.33 17.76 -21.50
C SER A 4 -7.45 18.77 -21.80
N LEU A 5 -8.35 18.93 -20.84
CA LEU A 5 -9.46 19.88 -20.84
C LEU A 5 -9.13 21.09 -19.95
N PRO A 6 -9.68 22.29 -20.20
CA PRO A 6 -9.56 23.41 -19.26
C PRO A 6 -10.18 23.04 -17.90
N PHE A 7 -9.55 23.51 -16.82
CA PHE A 7 -10.06 23.29 -15.45
C PHE A 7 -11.07 24.38 -15.08
N ASN A 8 -12.23 23.99 -14.55
CA ASN A 8 -13.25 24.89 -14.03
C ASN A 8 -13.28 24.80 -12.49
N GLU A 9 -13.17 25.93 -11.79
CA GLU A 9 -13.14 25.95 -10.31
C GLU A 9 -14.48 25.59 -9.66
N GLN A 10 -15.61 25.95 -10.27
CA GLN A 10 -16.94 25.70 -9.73
C GLN A 10 -17.37 24.25 -9.97
N LYS A 11 -17.10 23.72 -11.16
CA LYS A 11 -17.54 22.37 -11.59
C LYS A 11 -16.48 21.28 -11.35
N GLY A 12 -15.22 21.66 -11.16
CA GLY A 12 -14.10 20.72 -11.05
C GLY A 12 -13.75 20.05 -12.39
N CYS A 13 -13.15 18.86 -12.31
CA CYS A 13 -12.88 18.04 -13.50
C CYS A 13 -14.00 17.02 -13.75
N PRO A 14 -14.30 16.72 -15.02
CA PRO A 14 -15.26 15.67 -15.35
C PRO A 14 -14.78 14.29 -14.90
N PRO A 15 -15.70 13.30 -14.76
CA PRO A 15 -15.34 11.93 -14.43
C PRO A 15 -14.25 11.37 -15.34
N GLY A 16 -13.28 10.66 -14.76
CA GLY A 16 -12.12 10.13 -15.50
C GLY A 16 -11.00 11.14 -15.77
N PHE A 17 -11.12 12.38 -15.27
CA PHE A 17 -10.07 13.40 -15.29
C PHE A 17 -9.72 13.86 -13.87
N HIS A 18 -8.49 14.33 -13.69
CA HIS A 18 -8.06 14.97 -12.44
C HIS A 18 -7.39 16.31 -12.71
N LYS A 19 -7.45 17.22 -11.72
CA LYS A 19 -6.81 18.53 -11.80
C LYS A 19 -5.29 18.34 -11.76
N ARG A 20 -4.61 18.77 -12.80
CA ARG A 20 -3.17 19.06 -12.78
C ARG A 20 -2.97 20.48 -12.26
N ASN A 21 -2.16 20.65 -11.22
CA ASN A 21 -1.81 21.97 -10.71
C ASN A 21 -1.07 22.79 -11.78
N SER A 22 -1.11 24.12 -11.64
CA SER A 22 -0.24 24.98 -12.43
C SER A 22 1.22 24.73 -12.07
N TYR A 23 2.10 24.90 -13.05
CA TYR A 23 3.55 24.78 -12.88
C TYR A 23 4.25 25.66 -13.90
N THR A 24 5.52 25.98 -13.63
CA THR A 24 6.38 26.67 -14.59
C THR A 24 7.13 25.64 -15.41
N SER A 25 7.01 25.71 -16.73
CA SER A 25 7.74 24.85 -17.66
C SER A 25 9.24 25.12 -17.58
N LYS A 26 10.07 24.20 -18.10
CA LYS A 26 11.53 24.39 -18.17
C LYS A 26 11.94 25.64 -18.97
N LEU A 27 11.08 26.08 -19.90
CA LEU A 27 11.25 27.27 -20.72
C LEU A 27 10.73 28.55 -20.04
N GLY A 28 10.34 28.49 -18.76
CA GLY A 28 9.87 29.65 -17.99
C GLY A 28 8.38 29.99 -18.15
N HIS A 29 7.67 29.40 -19.12
CA HIS A 29 6.23 29.66 -19.29
C HIS A 29 5.39 29.04 -18.16
N ARG A 30 4.49 29.83 -17.58
CA ARG A 30 3.52 29.35 -16.57
C ARG A 30 2.38 28.60 -17.24
N VAL A 31 2.28 27.30 -16.98
CA VAL A 31 1.22 26.44 -17.50
C VAL A 31 0.03 26.49 -16.53
N PRO A 32 -1.19 26.86 -16.98
CA PRO A 32 -2.36 26.92 -16.14
C PRO A 32 -2.84 25.52 -15.71
N PRO A 33 -3.66 25.43 -14.65
CA PRO A 33 -4.24 24.16 -14.25
C PRO A 33 -5.18 23.65 -15.35
N ARG A 34 -5.13 22.33 -15.60
CA ARG A 34 -5.97 21.66 -16.60
C ARG A 34 -6.47 20.34 -16.04
N CYS A 35 -7.60 19.86 -16.57
CA CYS A 35 -8.08 18.51 -16.33
C CYS A 35 -7.35 17.57 -17.28
N VAL A 36 -6.58 16.63 -16.73
CA VAL A 36 -5.87 15.60 -17.51
C VAL A 36 -6.49 14.23 -17.25
N LYS A 37 -6.50 13.37 -18.28
CA LYS A 37 -7.11 12.03 -18.16
C LYS A 37 -6.44 11.26 -17.02
N ALA A 38 -7.23 10.66 -16.15
CA ALA A 38 -6.73 9.87 -15.05
C ALA A 38 -6.06 8.61 -15.60
N GLN A 39 -4.78 8.44 -15.28
CA GLN A 39 -4.03 7.21 -15.59
C GLN A 39 -4.34 6.08 -14.60
N THR A 40 -5.19 6.34 -13.59
CA THR A 40 -5.52 5.38 -12.54
C THR A 40 -7.03 5.34 -12.34
N VAL A 41 -7.55 4.19 -11.96
CA VAL A 41 -8.97 4.02 -11.58
C VAL A 41 -9.34 4.70 -10.26
N TYR A 42 -8.38 5.29 -9.54
CA TYR A 42 -8.64 5.91 -8.24
C TYR A 42 -9.01 7.38 -8.40
N ALA A 43 -10.07 7.78 -7.70
CA ALA A 43 -10.45 9.18 -7.58
C ALA A 43 -9.44 10.04 -6.81
N GLU A 44 -8.67 9.45 -5.89
CA GLU A 44 -7.66 10.16 -5.10
C GLU A 44 -6.23 9.68 -5.41
N SER A 45 -5.28 10.61 -5.35
CA SER A 45 -3.86 10.29 -5.50
C SER A 45 -3.35 9.41 -4.36
N ARG A 46 -2.26 8.67 -4.60
CA ARG A 46 -1.59 7.86 -3.57
C ARG A 46 -1.15 8.68 -2.35
N LYS A 47 -0.73 9.93 -2.57
CA LYS A 47 -0.34 10.87 -1.49
C LYS A 47 -1.54 11.20 -0.60
N ASN A 48 -2.68 11.52 -1.21
CA ASN A 48 -3.92 11.82 -0.48
C ASN A 48 -4.44 10.59 0.27
N TYR A 49 -4.41 9.41 -0.37
CA TYR A 49 -4.74 8.15 0.30
C TYR A 49 -3.87 7.91 1.54
N THR A 50 -2.55 8.10 1.41
CA THR A 50 -1.59 7.96 2.50
C THR A 50 -1.89 8.94 3.64
N LYS A 51 -2.09 10.22 3.33
CA LYS A 51 -2.44 11.26 4.31
C LYS A 51 -3.74 10.94 5.03
N ARG A 52 -4.78 10.51 4.30
CA ARG A 52 -6.07 10.10 4.86
C ARG A 52 -5.94 8.92 5.81
N MET A 53 -5.11 7.93 5.45
CA MET A 53 -4.84 6.77 6.29
C MET A 53 -4.05 7.13 7.56
N GLN A 54 -3.09 8.05 7.47
CA GLN A 54 -2.38 8.60 8.64
C GLN A 54 -3.34 9.35 9.55
N HIS A 55 -4.12 10.29 9.01
CA HIS A 55 -5.10 11.05 9.80
C HIS A 55 -6.10 10.16 10.52
N ARG A 56 -6.61 9.11 9.84
CA ARG A 56 -7.48 8.11 10.46
C ARG A 56 -6.80 7.37 11.60
N GLN A 57 -5.50 7.17 11.52
CA GLN A 57 -4.72 6.51 12.56
C GLN A 57 -4.49 7.44 13.76
N ASP A 58 -4.16 8.70 13.49
CA ASP A 58 -3.94 9.73 14.51
C ASP A 58 -5.24 10.05 15.27
N ALA A 59 -6.36 10.16 14.57
CA ALA A 59 -7.68 10.33 15.18
C ALA A 59 -8.00 9.22 16.18
N ARG A 60 -7.66 7.96 15.86
CA ARG A 60 -7.87 6.83 16.78
C ARG A 60 -6.97 6.89 18.01
N LEU A 61 -5.73 7.35 17.84
CA LEU A 61 -4.83 7.55 18.97
C LEU A 61 -5.38 8.65 19.88
N LYS A 62 -5.84 9.76 19.30
CA LYS A 62 -6.49 10.87 20.02
C LYS A 62 -7.71 10.39 20.81
N THR A 63 -8.60 9.59 20.22
CA THR A 63 -9.78 9.04 20.93
C THR A 63 -9.43 8.17 22.13
N LEU A 64 -8.22 7.60 22.18
CA LEU A 64 -7.76 6.77 23.31
C LEU A 64 -6.85 7.56 24.27
N GLY A 65 -6.67 8.87 24.07
CA GLY A 65 -5.73 9.68 24.83
C GLY A 65 -4.28 9.20 24.69
N LYS A 66 -3.90 8.65 23.52
CA LYS A 66 -2.56 8.12 23.25
C LYS A 66 -1.85 8.96 22.19
N SER A 67 -0.51 8.97 22.25
CA SER A 67 0.33 9.62 21.24
C SER A 67 1.03 8.58 20.34
N PRO A 68 1.29 8.89 19.06
CA PRO A 68 2.05 8.02 18.17
C PRO A 68 3.55 7.95 18.50
N SER A 69 4.09 8.96 19.20
CA SER A 69 5.54 9.16 19.35
C SER A 69 6.01 9.08 20.80
N LYS A 70 6.98 8.19 21.04
CA LYS A 70 8.23 8.52 21.72
C LYS A 70 9.33 8.20 20.70
N SER A 71 10.31 9.07 20.48
CA SER A 71 11.51 8.67 19.75
C SER A 71 12.24 7.66 20.65
N LEU A 72 12.29 6.39 20.23
CA LEU A 72 13.03 5.36 20.96
C LEU A 72 14.36 5.17 20.26
N HIS A 73 15.45 5.30 21.01
CA HIS A 73 16.75 4.78 20.59
C HIS A 73 16.65 3.26 20.55
N CYS A 74 16.90 2.66 19.39
CA CYS A 74 16.82 1.22 19.20
C CYS A 74 18.23 0.65 18.98
N PRO A 75 18.51 -0.53 19.55
CA PRO A 75 19.80 -1.17 19.35
C PRO A 75 19.99 -1.57 17.88
N PRO A 76 21.24 -1.84 17.46
CA PRO A 76 21.55 -2.29 16.11
C PRO A 76 20.67 -3.47 15.67
N GLY A 77 20.20 -3.43 14.41
CA GLY A 77 19.29 -4.43 13.85
C GLY A 77 17.82 -4.30 14.28
N LYS A 78 17.46 -3.25 15.03
CA LYS A 78 16.06 -2.90 15.34
C LYS A 78 15.70 -1.49 14.88
N VAL A 79 14.44 -1.30 14.52
CA VAL A 79 13.86 -0.01 14.14
C VAL A 79 12.76 0.41 15.10
N SER A 80 12.63 1.71 15.34
CA SER A 80 11.57 2.27 16.18
C SER A 80 10.24 2.20 15.44
N ARG A 81 9.29 1.46 16.01
CA ARG A 81 7.91 1.41 15.52
C ARG A 81 7.05 2.35 16.35
N LYS A 82 6.41 3.31 15.68
CA LYS A 82 5.42 4.23 16.29
C LYS A 82 4.26 3.47 16.95
N GLY A 83 3.70 4.08 17.98
CA GLY A 83 2.49 3.61 18.62
C GLY A 83 1.32 3.66 17.63
N TYR A 84 0.46 2.66 17.63
CA TYR A 84 -0.68 2.61 16.71
C TYR A 84 -1.86 1.83 17.31
N VAL A 85 -3.08 2.22 16.96
CA VAL A 85 -4.29 1.46 17.24
C VAL A 85 -4.47 0.34 16.21
N ARG A 86 -4.43 -0.92 16.67
CA ARG A 86 -4.82 -2.10 15.91
C ARG A 86 -6.33 -2.25 15.97
N ARG A 87 -6.99 -2.49 14.84
CA ARG A 87 -8.41 -2.86 14.78
C ARG A 87 -8.57 -4.29 14.32
N PHE A 88 -9.43 -5.03 15.00
CA PHE A 88 -9.79 -6.39 14.62
C PHE A 88 -11.01 -6.37 13.69
N GLY A 89 -10.97 -7.23 12.67
CA GLY A 89 -12.13 -7.45 11.80
C GLY A 89 -13.20 -8.28 12.50
N THR A 90 -14.43 -8.24 12.00
CA THR A 90 -15.57 -8.99 12.55
C THR A 90 -15.28 -10.49 12.66
N SER A 91 -14.67 -11.08 11.63
CA SER A 91 -14.26 -12.50 11.66
C SER A 91 -13.30 -12.81 12.81
N VAL A 92 -12.35 -11.93 13.13
CA VAL A 92 -11.38 -12.14 14.20
C VAL A 92 -12.03 -11.96 15.58
N MET A 93 -12.99 -11.04 15.70
CA MET A 93 -13.79 -10.89 16.92
C MET A 93 -14.65 -12.13 17.18
N LYS A 94 -15.24 -12.72 16.14
CA LYS A 94 -16.10 -13.90 16.27
C LYS A 94 -15.30 -15.18 16.52
N ARG A 95 -14.28 -15.45 15.70
CA ARG A 95 -13.56 -16.73 15.63
C ARG A 95 -12.19 -16.74 16.32
N GLY A 96 -11.67 -15.60 16.76
CA GLY A 96 -10.31 -15.50 17.27
C GLY A 96 -9.23 -15.70 16.19
N TYR A 97 -7.99 -15.87 16.63
CA TYR A 97 -6.83 -16.18 15.80
C TYR A 97 -5.76 -16.94 16.61
N THR A 98 -5.00 -17.80 15.95
CA THR A 98 -3.94 -18.59 16.60
C THR A 98 -2.58 -17.91 16.49
N VAL A 99 -1.81 -17.92 17.57
CA VAL A 99 -0.43 -17.43 17.63
C VAL A 99 0.50 -18.57 18.01
N LYS A 100 1.43 -18.89 17.12
CA LYS A 100 2.52 -19.84 17.39
C LYS A 100 3.75 -19.07 17.87
N LYS A 101 4.25 -19.41 19.06
CA LYS A 101 5.49 -18.85 19.62
C LYS A 101 6.70 -19.61 19.08
N HIS A 102 7.88 -19.00 19.22
CA HIS A 102 9.15 -19.66 18.87
C HIS A 102 9.39 -20.94 19.70
N SER A 103 8.83 -21.01 20.91
CA SER A 103 8.87 -22.19 21.77
C SER A 103 7.96 -23.35 21.30
N GLY A 104 7.31 -23.23 20.14
CA GLY A 104 6.37 -24.23 19.62
C GLY A 104 4.96 -24.14 20.22
N LYS A 105 4.78 -23.47 21.37
CA LYS A 105 3.47 -23.27 22.00
C LYS A 105 2.51 -22.49 21.11
N GLU A 106 1.29 -23.00 20.98
CA GLU A 106 0.20 -22.39 20.23
C GLU A 106 -0.88 -21.86 21.16
N TYR A 107 -1.33 -20.63 20.89
CA TYR A 107 -2.36 -19.95 21.68
C TYR A 107 -3.50 -19.52 20.77
N HIS A 108 -4.72 -19.94 21.08
CA HIS A 108 -5.91 -19.40 20.44
C HIS A 108 -6.39 -18.15 21.18
N ILE A 109 -6.44 -17.01 20.50
CA ILE A 109 -6.72 -15.70 21.10
C ILE A 109 -8.00 -15.13 20.48
N LYS A 110 -9.01 -14.87 21.32
CA LYS A 110 -10.20 -14.11 20.95
C LYS A 110 -10.14 -12.73 21.59
N PRO A 111 -10.10 -11.62 20.81
CA PRO A 111 -10.03 -10.28 21.38
C PRO A 111 -11.35 -9.87 22.04
N ASP A 112 -11.28 -9.28 23.23
CA ASP A 112 -12.45 -8.70 23.91
C ASP A 112 -12.87 -7.36 23.28
N LYS A 113 -11.88 -6.57 22.85
CA LYS A 113 -12.09 -5.22 22.30
C LYS A 113 -11.79 -5.18 20.81
N LYS A 114 -12.65 -4.49 20.06
CA LYS A 114 -12.50 -4.26 18.61
C LYS A 114 -11.24 -3.47 18.25
N SER A 115 -10.69 -2.70 19.18
CA SER A 115 -9.47 -1.94 19.00
C SER A 115 -8.56 -2.02 20.22
N VAL A 116 -7.26 -2.17 19.97
CA VAL A 116 -6.22 -2.23 21.00
C VAL A 116 -5.10 -1.26 20.62
N TYR A 117 -4.66 -0.47 21.60
CA TYR A 117 -3.48 0.37 21.45
C TYR A 117 -2.21 -0.48 21.56
N VAL A 118 -1.39 -0.44 20.51
CA VAL A 118 -0.07 -1.06 20.48
C VAL A 118 0.95 0.02 20.78
N LYS A 119 1.57 -0.06 21.97
CA LYS A 119 2.62 0.87 22.44
C LYS A 119 3.78 0.94 21.42
N PRO A 120 4.48 2.09 21.32
CA PRO A 120 5.70 2.17 20.52
C PRO A 120 6.76 1.21 21.09
N SER A 121 7.53 0.55 20.21
CA SER A 121 8.56 -0.40 20.63
C SER A 121 9.62 -0.57 19.54
N CYS A 122 10.83 -0.99 19.92
CA CYS A 122 11.82 -1.44 18.96
C CYS A 122 11.42 -2.80 18.37
N VAL A 123 11.35 -2.90 17.05
CA VAL A 123 11.04 -4.14 16.34
C VAL A 123 12.23 -4.55 15.48
N LYS A 124 12.40 -5.85 15.25
CA LYS A 124 13.45 -6.36 14.35
C LYS A 124 13.32 -5.68 12.98
N ASP A 125 14.43 -5.14 12.49
CA ASP A 125 14.47 -4.64 11.12
C ASP A 125 14.28 -5.81 10.14
N ARG A 126 13.34 -5.63 9.22
CA ARG A 126 13.00 -6.62 8.20
C ARG A 126 13.40 -6.13 6.80
N GLY A 127 14.12 -5.02 6.71
CA GLY A 127 14.72 -4.50 5.49
C GLY A 127 16.00 -5.24 5.11
N ASP A 128 16.72 -4.66 4.16
CA ASP A 128 18.04 -5.14 3.79
C ASP A 128 19.02 -4.88 4.94
N PRO A 129 19.72 -5.90 5.48
CA PRO A 129 20.64 -5.72 6.59
C PRO A 129 21.83 -4.81 6.26
N LYS A 130 22.15 -4.63 4.97
CA LYS A 130 23.25 -3.78 4.51
C LYS A 130 22.86 -2.31 4.38
N VAL A 131 21.56 -2.00 4.42
CA VAL A 131 21.04 -0.65 4.15
C VAL A 131 20.33 -0.12 5.38
N LYS A 132 20.72 1.08 5.83
CA LYS A 132 20.02 1.76 6.92
C LYS A 132 18.56 2.00 6.53
N ALA A 133 17.64 1.72 7.47
CA ALA A 133 16.22 1.93 7.26
C ALA A 133 15.94 3.35 6.72
N PRO A 134 15.16 3.48 5.62
CA PRO A 134 14.94 4.76 4.99
C PRO A 134 14.18 5.72 5.92
N ALA A 135 14.41 7.01 5.73
CA ALA A 135 13.66 8.06 6.41
C ALA A 135 12.15 7.94 6.11
N PRO A 136 11.26 8.39 7.02
CA PRO A 136 9.81 8.17 6.91
C PRO A 136 9.16 8.66 5.61
N ASP A 137 9.73 9.69 4.98
CA ASP A 137 9.33 10.28 3.71
C ASP A 137 9.67 9.41 2.48
N LYS A 138 10.68 8.54 2.62
CA LYS A 138 11.13 7.61 1.56
C LYS A 138 10.49 6.22 1.65
N VAL A 139 9.62 5.99 2.64
CA VAL A 139 8.95 4.70 2.82
C VAL A 139 7.81 4.54 1.81
N VAL A 140 7.67 3.32 1.26
CA VAL A 140 6.50 2.92 0.47
C VAL A 140 5.23 3.20 1.27
N GLY A 141 4.45 4.22 0.85
CA GLY A 141 3.22 4.62 1.52
C GLY A 141 2.16 3.51 1.59
N TYR A 142 1.03 3.78 2.26
CA TYR A 142 -0.01 2.79 2.52
C TYR A 142 -0.48 2.09 1.23
N LEU A 143 -0.52 0.76 1.28
CA LEU A 143 -1.11 -0.06 0.22
C LEU A 143 -2.61 -0.16 0.40
N ARG A 144 -3.34 -0.03 -0.71
CA ARG A 144 -4.77 -0.35 -0.76
C ARG A 144 -4.93 -1.87 -0.60
N LYS A 145 -5.81 -2.27 0.32
CA LYS A 145 -5.96 -3.68 0.69
C LYS A 145 -6.88 -4.41 -0.28
N GLY A 146 -6.51 -5.63 -0.64
CA GLY A 146 -7.39 -6.58 -1.32
C GLY A 146 -7.52 -6.39 -2.84
N GLU A 147 -6.73 -5.51 -3.46
CA GLU A 147 -6.92 -5.14 -4.87
C GLU A 147 -6.68 -6.29 -5.85
N LEU A 148 -5.60 -7.05 -5.68
CA LEU A 148 -5.40 -8.26 -6.50
C LEU A 148 -6.28 -9.42 -5.99
N LYS A 149 -6.49 -9.50 -4.67
CA LYS A 149 -7.27 -10.57 -4.04
C LYS A 149 -8.72 -10.60 -4.50
N LYS A 150 -9.35 -9.44 -4.74
CA LYS A 150 -10.73 -9.37 -5.24
C LYS A 150 -10.91 -9.99 -6.64
N HIS A 151 -9.84 -10.10 -7.42
CA HIS A 151 -9.85 -10.78 -8.71
C HIS A 151 -9.46 -12.26 -8.61
N GLY A 152 -9.31 -12.79 -7.40
CA GLY A 152 -8.95 -14.20 -7.14
C GLY A 152 -7.45 -14.47 -7.03
N TYR A 153 -6.60 -13.44 -7.08
CA TYR A 153 -5.16 -13.63 -7.03
C TYR A 153 -4.70 -14.02 -5.63
N VAL A 154 -4.01 -15.16 -5.54
CA VAL A 154 -3.34 -15.68 -4.33
C VAL A 154 -2.04 -16.35 -4.77
N TYR A 155 -0.91 -16.00 -4.14
CA TYR A 155 0.41 -16.50 -4.57
C TYR A 155 0.58 -18.02 -4.36
N GLU A 156 -0.24 -18.63 -3.51
CA GLU A 156 -0.22 -20.07 -3.20
C GLU A 156 -0.95 -20.91 -4.25
N LYS A 157 -1.75 -20.28 -5.13
CA LYS A 157 -2.47 -20.98 -6.20
C LYS A 157 -1.54 -21.38 -7.34
N HIS A 158 -2.01 -22.33 -8.15
CA HIS A 158 -1.33 -22.76 -9.37
C HIS A 158 -1.11 -21.58 -10.34
N ARG A 159 -0.05 -21.65 -11.15
CA ARG A 159 0.38 -20.57 -12.05
C ARG A 159 -0.75 -20.07 -12.94
N GLU A 160 -1.51 -20.99 -13.52
CA GLU A 160 -2.63 -20.69 -14.41
C GLU A 160 -3.74 -19.91 -13.73
N GLU A 161 -4.13 -20.32 -12.52
CA GLU A 161 -5.13 -19.60 -11.72
C GLU A 161 -4.66 -18.18 -11.37
N ARG A 162 -3.38 -18.02 -11.04
CA ARG A 162 -2.80 -16.70 -10.77
C ARG A 162 -2.87 -15.83 -12.01
N HIS A 163 -2.43 -16.33 -13.16
CA HIS A 163 -2.47 -15.59 -14.42
C HIS A 163 -3.91 -15.25 -14.84
N ALA A 164 -4.87 -16.16 -14.66
CA ALA A 164 -6.29 -15.89 -14.90
C ALA A 164 -6.82 -14.76 -14.01
N ALA A 165 -6.44 -14.74 -12.73
CA ALA A 165 -6.78 -13.64 -11.83
C ALA A 165 -6.09 -12.32 -12.24
N LEU A 166 -4.85 -12.38 -12.73
CA LEU A 166 -4.15 -11.19 -13.23
C LEU A 166 -4.79 -10.63 -14.48
N LYS A 167 -5.25 -11.46 -15.42
CA LYS A 167 -6.01 -11.02 -16.60
C LYS A 167 -7.24 -10.19 -16.19
N LYS A 168 -8.00 -10.66 -15.19
CA LYS A 168 -9.13 -9.92 -14.61
C LYS A 168 -8.69 -8.60 -13.95
N ALA A 169 -7.57 -8.60 -13.24
CA ALA A 169 -7.03 -7.40 -12.62
C ALA A 169 -6.53 -6.37 -13.66
N ILE A 170 -5.99 -6.83 -14.79
CA ILE A 170 -5.50 -5.99 -15.88
C ILE A 170 -6.65 -5.25 -16.56
N GLN A 171 -7.81 -5.89 -16.71
CA GLN A 171 -9.01 -5.23 -17.24
C GLN A 171 -9.43 -4.02 -16.41
N GLU A 172 -9.26 -4.09 -15.09
CA GLU A 172 -9.59 -2.96 -14.20
C GLU A 172 -8.43 -1.96 -14.09
N PHE A 173 -7.24 -2.40 -13.71
CA PHE A 173 -6.14 -1.52 -13.32
C PHE A 173 -5.19 -1.15 -14.46
N GLY A 174 -5.34 -1.79 -15.62
CA GLY A 174 -4.36 -1.75 -16.71
C GLY A 174 -3.10 -2.59 -16.41
N PRO A 175 -2.32 -2.96 -17.45
CA PRO A 175 -1.10 -3.76 -17.30
C PRO A 175 -0.07 -3.12 -16.37
N LEU A 176 0.20 -1.82 -16.56
CA LEU A 176 1.15 -1.07 -15.74
C LEU A 176 0.73 -1.00 -14.27
N GLY A 177 -0.57 -0.82 -14.01
CA GLY A 177 -1.12 -0.79 -12.66
C GLY A 177 -0.91 -2.11 -11.93
N VAL A 178 -1.17 -3.24 -12.60
CA VAL A 178 -0.93 -4.58 -12.06
C VAL A 178 0.56 -4.84 -11.85
N PHE A 179 1.40 -4.50 -12.84
CA PHE A 179 2.86 -4.61 -12.76
C PHE A 179 3.41 -3.91 -11.50
N HIS A 180 3.03 -2.63 -11.27
CA HIS A 180 3.49 -1.89 -10.09
C HIS A 180 2.99 -2.50 -8.77
N LYS A 181 1.77 -3.03 -8.73
CA LYS A 181 1.25 -3.71 -7.54
C LYS A 181 2.07 -4.94 -7.19
N LEU A 182 2.35 -5.79 -8.18
CA LEU A 182 3.17 -6.99 -8.00
C LEU A 182 4.61 -6.62 -7.61
N ASP A 183 5.21 -5.64 -8.28
CA ASP A 183 6.57 -5.17 -7.98
C ASP A 183 6.72 -4.67 -6.54
N ILE A 184 5.78 -3.84 -6.09
CA ILE A 184 5.78 -3.32 -4.71
C ILE A 184 5.64 -4.46 -3.70
N ILE A 185 4.74 -5.42 -3.93
CA ILE A 185 4.53 -6.53 -3.01
C ILE A 185 5.73 -7.47 -3.02
N ALA A 186 6.37 -7.71 -4.18
CA ALA A 186 7.59 -8.49 -4.29
C ALA A 186 8.72 -7.87 -3.45
N LYS A 187 8.95 -6.56 -3.58
CA LYS A 187 9.97 -5.81 -2.83
C LYS A 187 9.72 -5.84 -1.31
N LEU A 188 8.47 -5.62 -0.88
CA LEU A 188 8.11 -5.62 0.54
C LEU A 188 8.16 -7.03 1.16
N SER A 189 7.92 -8.07 0.36
CA SER A 189 7.91 -9.45 0.83
C SER A 189 9.30 -10.09 0.85
N LYS A 190 10.30 -9.51 0.16
CA LYS A 190 11.63 -10.10 -0.11
C LYS A 190 12.27 -10.80 1.10
N TYR A 191 12.35 -10.13 2.24
CA TYR A 191 13.00 -10.67 3.44
C TYR A 191 12.03 -11.33 4.43
N ARG A 192 10.72 -11.12 4.27
CA ARG A 192 9.70 -11.64 5.20
C ARG A 192 9.13 -12.97 4.75
N VAL A 193 8.83 -13.10 3.46
CA VAL A 193 8.26 -14.30 2.84
C VAL A 193 8.93 -14.47 1.47
N PRO A 194 10.18 -14.96 1.42
CA PRO A 194 10.96 -15.03 0.16
C PRO A 194 10.27 -15.86 -0.93
N LYS A 195 9.60 -16.96 -0.56
CA LYS A 195 8.79 -17.78 -1.47
C LYS A 195 7.73 -16.95 -2.19
N ALA A 196 6.96 -16.16 -1.44
CA ALA A 196 5.94 -15.30 -2.01
C ALA A 196 6.57 -14.20 -2.87
N ALA A 197 7.67 -13.59 -2.41
CA ALA A 197 8.39 -12.56 -3.17
C ALA A 197 8.85 -13.05 -4.55
N ARG A 198 9.32 -14.31 -4.64
CA ARG A 198 9.71 -14.94 -5.91
C ARG A 198 8.50 -15.09 -6.85
N VAL A 199 7.38 -15.60 -6.35
CA VAL A 199 6.14 -15.75 -7.14
C VAL A 199 5.62 -14.39 -7.62
N PHE A 200 5.58 -13.37 -6.77
CA PHE A 200 5.17 -12.02 -7.18
C PHE A 200 6.10 -11.44 -8.26
N LYS A 201 7.40 -11.75 -8.22
CA LYS A 201 8.38 -11.32 -9.23
C LYS A 201 8.16 -12.04 -10.56
N GLU A 202 8.00 -13.36 -10.53
CA GLU A 202 7.69 -14.17 -11.73
C GLU A 202 6.40 -13.69 -12.40
N ASP A 203 5.34 -13.50 -11.63
CA ASP A 203 4.05 -13.02 -12.13
C ASP A 203 4.16 -11.58 -12.67
N ARG A 204 4.98 -10.72 -12.05
CA ARG A 204 5.28 -9.36 -12.55
C ARG A 204 5.98 -9.41 -13.90
N ASP A 205 6.98 -10.29 -14.04
CA ASP A 205 7.77 -10.45 -15.26
C ASP A 205 6.93 -11.10 -16.38
N TRP A 206 5.98 -11.96 -16.02
CA TRP A 206 4.93 -12.44 -16.92
C TRP A 206 4.06 -11.29 -17.46
N VAL A 207 3.58 -10.39 -16.60
CA VAL A 207 2.82 -9.20 -17.06
C VAL A 207 3.65 -8.34 -18.00
N ARG A 208 4.94 -8.13 -17.70
CA ARG A 208 5.85 -7.36 -18.56
C ARG A 208 6.06 -7.98 -19.94
N SER A 209 6.13 -9.31 -20.03
CA SER A 209 6.37 -10.01 -21.29
C SER A 209 5.12 -10.19 -22.15
N HIS A 210 3.93 -10.18 -21.54
CA HIS A 210 2.66 -10.46 -22.25
C HIS A 210 1.85 -9.21 -22.58
N TYR A 211 2.21 -8.04 -22.05
CA TYR A 211 1.45 -6.81 -22.22
C TYR A 211 2.36 -5.61 -22.48
N GLU A 212 1.90 -4.68 -23.31
CA GLU A 212 2.57 -3.41 -23.53
C GLU A 212 2.45 -2.51 -22.29
N LEU A 213 3.59 -2.22 -21.65
CA LEU A 213 3.67 -1.33 -20.51
C LEU A 213 3.95 0.10 -21.00
N LYS A 214 2.90 0.88 -21.27
CA LYS A 214 3.06 2.31 -21.61
C LYS A 214 3.55 3.08 -20.38
N MET A 215 4.83 3.42 -20.36
CA MET A 215 5.49 4.18 -19.27
C MET A 215 5.14 5.66 -19.30
#